data_AF-A0A843TTP5-F1
#
_entry.id   AF-A0A843TTP5-F1
#
_cell.length_a   1.000
_cell.length_b   1.000
_cell.length_c   1.000
_cell.angle_alpha   90.00
_cell.angle_beta   90.00
_cell.angle_gamma   90.00
#
_symmetry.space_group_name_H-M   'P 1'
#
loop_
_entity.id
_entity.type
_entity.pdbx_description
1 polymer ?
#
loop_
_entity_poly.entity_id
_entity_poly.type
_entity_poly.pdbx_seq_one_letter_code
_entity_poly.pdbx_strand_id
1 'polypeptide(L)' 'MCCALSKKEFNRVSACKSAMEMWEKLRITYEGTDKVKETRIDILVTQYEKFQMQSGESIAQMFSRFTDITNGLA' A
#
# COMPACT_ATOMS: atom_id res chain seq x y z
N MET A 1 8.10 4.08 -32.02
CA MET A 1 8.55 4.64 -30.73
C MET A 1 7.96 3.75 -29.65
N CYS A 2 8.71 2.78 -29.13
CA CYS A 2 8.22 1.89 -28.08
C CYS A 2 8.27 2.65 -26.75
N CYS A 3 7.13 3.15 -26.28
CA CYS A 3 7.02 3.58 -24.88
C CYS A 3 7.29 2.36 -23.98
N ALA A 4 8.05 2.53 -22.90
CA ALA A 4 8.18 1.53 -21.84
C ALA A 4 6.84 1.27 -21.11
N LEU A 5 5.83 2.10 -21.36
CA LEU A 5 4.49 1.99 -20.82
C LEU A 5 3.64 1.02 -21.65
N SER A 6 2.91 0.14 -20.97
CA SER A 6 1.87 -0.65 -21.61
C SER A 6 0.79 0.25 -22.21
N LYS A 7 0.01 -0.25 -23.17
CA LYS A 7 -1.11 0.50 -23.78
C LYS A 7 -2.09 1.04 -22.74
N LYS A 8 -2.32 0.28 -21.65
CA LYS A 8 -3.17 0.69 -20.54
C LYS A 8 -2.60 1.89 -19.80
N GLU A 9 -1.32 1.85 -19.46
CA GLU A 9 -0.66 2.94 -18.75
C GLU A 9 -0.54 4.18 -19.61
N PHE A 10 -0.21 4.02 -20.90
CA PHE A 10 -0.19 5.13 -21.85
C PHE A 10 -1.56 5.81 -21.94
N ASN A 11 -2.65 5.05 -22.07
CA ASN A 11 -4.01 5.61 -22.11
C ASN A 11 -4.38 6.36 -20.83
N ARG A 12 -3.80 6.00 -19.68
CA ARG A 12 -4.08 6.63 -18.39
C ARG A 12 -3.43 8.02 -18.27
N VAL A 13 -2.26 8.18 -18.88
CA VAL A 13 -1.43 9.39 -18.80
C VAL A 13 -1.40 10.21 -20.10
N SER A 14 -2.04 9.75 -21.18
CA SER A 14 -2.02 10.38 -22.50
C SER A 14 -2.58 11.81 -22.53
N ALA A 15 -3.44 12.16 -21.58
CA ALA A 15 -4.02 13.49 -21.43
C ALA A 15 -3.18 14.44 -20.55
N CYS A 16 -2.11 13.94 -19.90
CA CYS A 16 -1.27 14.75 -19.02
C CYS A 16 -0.38 15.69 -19.85
N LYS A 17 -0.18 16.91 -19.35
CA LYS A 17 0.53 17.99 -20.08
C LYS A 17 2.01 18.06 -19.75
N SER A 18 2.46 17.37 -18.71
CA SER A 18 3.85 17.37 -18.25
C SER A 18 4.28 16.00 -17.77
N ALA A 19 5.59 15.74 -17.84
CA ALA A 19 6.18 14.52 -17.29
C ALA A 19 5.90 14.36 -15.79
N MET A 20 5.85 15.47 -15.04
CA MET A 20 5.51 15.47 -13.61
C MET A 20 4.09 14.98 -13.37
N GLU A 21 3.13 15.44 -14.16
CA GLU A 21 1.73 15.01 -14.04
C GLU A 21 1.56 13.53 -14.42
N MET A 22 2.27 13.06 -15.45
CA MET A 22 2.31 11.63 -15.81
C MET A 22 2.88 10.79 -14.67
N TRP A 23 4.03 11.20 -14.11
CA TRP A 23 4.68 10.54 -12.98
C TRP A 23 3.77 10.47 -11.76
N GLU A 24 3.19 11.60 -11.36
CA GLU A 24 2.32 11.67 -10.19
C GLU A 24 1.08 10.79 -10.33
N LYS A 25 0.50 10.75 -11.53
CA LYS A 25 -0.65 9.89 -11.82
C LYS A 25 -0.29 8.41 -11.74
N LEU A 26 0.88 8.02 -12.24
CA LEU A 26 1.38 6.65 -12.12
C LEU A 26 1.69 6.31 -10.66
N ARG A 27 2.37 7.20 -9.92
CA ARG A 27 2.67 7.06 -8.50
C ARG A 27 1.40 6.81 -7.69
N ILE A 28 0.39 7.68 -7.82
CA ILE A 28 -0.90 7.53 -7.12
C ILE A 28 -1.59 6.20 -7.50
N THR A 29 -1.46 5.76 -8.74
CA THR A 29 -2.10 4.54 -9.23
C THR A 29 -1.53 3.28 -8.60
N TYR A 30 -0.21 3.23 -8.43
CA TYR A 30 0.49 2.03 -8.00
C TYR A 30 0.85 2.04 -6.52
N GLU A 31 1.19 3.21 -5.98
CA GLU A 31 1.55 3.38 -4.57
C GLU A 31 0.40 3.90 -3.71
N GLY A 32 -0.70 4.35 -4.32
CA GLY A 32 -1.79 5.03 -3.63
C GLY A 32 -1.50 6.51 -3.35
N THR A 33 -2.49 7.21 -2.82
CA THR A 33 -2.33 8.58 -2.33
C THR A 33 -1.71 8.58 -0.93
N ASP A 34 -1.12 9.69 -0.53
CA ASP A 34 -0.56 9.83 0.83
C ASP A 34 -1.64 9.60 1.89
N LYS A 35 -2.90 9.98 1.59
CA LYS A 35 -4.03 9.71 2.47
C LYS A 35 -4.33 8.22 2.66
N VAL A 36 -4.21 7.43 1.60
CA VAL A 36 -4.37 5.96 1.68
C VAL A 36 -3.22 5.36 2.48
N LYS A 37 -1.99 5.86 2.31
CA LYS A 37 -0.82 5.44 3.08
C LYS A 37 -1.00 5.75 4.59
N GLU A 38 -1.40 6.96 4.94
CA GLU A 38 -1.73 7.35 6.33
C GLU A 38 -2.82 6.46 6.93
N THR A 39 -3.93 6.28 6.21
CA THR A 39 -5.06 5.48 6.69
C THR A 39 -4.65 4.03 6.94
N ARG A 40 -3.76 3.48 6.10
CA ARG A 40 -3.19 2.13 6.30
C ARG A 40 -2.37 2.05 7.59
N ILE A 41 -1.55 3.07 7.88
CA ILE A 41 -0.78 3.13 9.12
C ILE A 41 -1.71 3.22 10.33
N ASP A 42 -2.73 4.08 10.31
CA ASP A 42 -3.70 4.22 11.40
C ASP A 42 -4.41 2.89 11.72
N ILE A 43 -4.78 2.14 10.67
CA ILE A 43 -5.36 0.80 10.81
C ILE A 43 -4.38 -0.16 11.48
N LEU A 44 -3.13 -0.18 11.04
CA LEU A 44 -2.10 -1.07 11.59
C LEU A 44 -1.76 -0.72 13.04
N VAL A 45 -1.66 0.56 13.38
CA VAL A 45 -1.48 1.03 14.77
C VAL A 45 -2.64 0.57 15.63
N THR A 46 -3.88 0.75 15.15
CA THR A 46 -5.08 0.29 15.87
C THR A 46 -5.08 -1.23 16.08
N GLN A 47 -4.63 -2.00 15.08
CA GLN A 47 -4.50 -3.46 15.20
C GLN A 47 -3.42 -3.86 16.19
N TYR A 48 -2.28 -3.16 16.19
CA TYR A 48 -1.18 -3.37 17.13
C TYR A 48 -1.63 -3.09 18.57
N GLU A 49 -2.26 -1.95 18.83
CA GLU A 49 -2.75 -1.56 20.16
C GLU A 49 -3.80 -2.53 20.71
N LYS A 50 -4.65 -3.07 19.84
CA LYS A 50 -5.69 -4.05 20.19
C LYS A 50 -5.21 -5.49 20.08
N PHE A 51 -3.93 -5.72 19.79
CA PHE A 51 -3.42 -7.05 19.52
C PHE A 51 -3.50 -7.90 20.78
N GLN A 52 -4.16 -9.05 20.64
CA GLN A 52 -4.23 -10.07 21.68
C GLN A 52 -4.21 -11.44 21.02
N MET A 53 -3.72 -12.42 21.76
CA MET A 53 -3.80 -13.83 21.35
C MET A 53 -5.26 -14.26 21.34
N GLN A 54 -5.66 -14.98 20.30
CA GLN A 54 -7.04 -15.46 20.16
C GLN A 54 -7.23 -16.80 20.90
N SER A 55 -8.45 -17.08 21.34
CA SER A 55 -8.76 -18.37 21.96
C SER A 55 -8.59 -19.50 20.93
N GLY A 56 -7.85 -20.54 21.30
CA GLY A 56 -7.57 -21.69 20.42
C GLY A 56 -6.47 -21.45 19.39
N GLU A 57 -5.85 -20.26 19.39
CA GLU A 57 -4.72 -19.96 18.53
C GLU A 57 -3.42 -20.59 19.06
N SER A 58 -2.55 -21.08 18.16
CA SER A 58 -1.21 -21.52 18.56
C SER A 58 -0.24 -20.33 18.68
N ILE A 59 0.81 -20.48 19.49
CA ILE A 59 1.85 -19.44 19.65
C ILE A 59 2.48 -19.07 18.30
N ALA A 60 2.70 -20.04 17.40
CA ALA A 60 3.26 -19.81 16.08
C ALA A 60 2.34 -18.93 15.20
N GLN A 61 1.03 -19.19 15.22
CA GLN A 61 0.05 -18.38 14.49
C GLN A 61 -0.04 -16.96 15.05
N MET A 62 -0.05 -16.82 16.39
CA MET A 62 -0.05 -15.52 17.05
C MET A 62 1.19 -14.72 16.65
N PHE A 63 2.37 -15.34 16.71
CA PHE A 63 3.63 -14.71 16.34
C PHE A 63 3.64 -14.28 14.87
N SER A 64 3.15 -15.12 13.95
CA SER A 64 3.04 -14.77 12.52
C SER A 64 2.20 -13.50 12.31
N ARG A 65 1.01 -13.43 12.92
CA ARG A 65 0.15 -12.23 12.79
C ARG A 65 0.80 -10.99 13.39
N PHE A 66 1.49 -11.15 14.53
CA PHE A 66 2.22 -10.05 15.16
C PHE A 66 3.34 -9.54 14.26
N THR A 67 4.10 -10.45 13.64
CA THR A 67 5.14 -10.13 12.65
C THR A 67 4.55 -9.42 11.43
N ASP A 68 3.39 -9.84 10.93
CA ASP A 68 2.73 -9.17 9.79
C ASP A 68 2.35 -7.72 10.11
N ILE A 69 1.81 -7.45 11.31
CA ILE A 69 1.46 -6.10 11.75
C ILE A 69 2.71 -5.23 11.92
N THR A 70 3.73 -5.75 12.59
CA THR A 70 4.99 -5.02 12.85
C THR A 70 5.77 -4.73 11.58
N ASN A 71 5.83 -5.68 10.64
CA ASN A 71 6.42 -5.46 9.32
C ASN A 71 5.64 -4.44 8.48
N GLY A 72 4.34 -4.30 8.70
CA GLY A 72 3.53 -3.27 8.05
C GLY A 72 3.76 -1.85 8.62
N LEU A 73 4.28 -1.75 9.84
CA LEU A 73 4.56 -0.49 10.55
C LEU A 73 6.03 -0.04 10.44
N ALA A 74 6.93 -0.97 10.11
CA ALA A 74 8.36 -0.72 9.87
C ALA A 74 8.59 -0.01 8.52
#